data_AF-A0A954N3X0-F1
#
_entry.id   AF-A0A954N3X0-F1
#
_cell.length_a   1.000
_cell.length_b   1.000
_cell.length_c   1.000
_cell.angle_alpha   90.00
_cell.angle_beta   90.00
_cell.angle_gamma   90.00
#
_symmetry.space_group_name_H-M   'P 1'
#
loop_
_entity.id
_entity.type
_entity.pdbx_description
1 polymer ?
#
loop_
_entity_poly.entity_id
_entity_poly.type
_entity_poly.pdbx_seq_one_letter_code
_entity_poly.pdbx_strand_id
1 'polypeptide(L)'
;MGHRANLIIIENHEWSLYYSHWCANTITSDLFWGPQHAVNFTRKQSEVDESGWLDDIWAEGAAVIDCDHRVLLLYGGEDILYDVPLRRIYLEMLRRVWSEWDIRWACEGIAEIADYVEYHRSKVLSTDEDMHTSVDSLSPPEQRDWTDIVGSFRDAGNRLRLFPLPGDVESYLFAGPNLEVLCDRSISMENIPLDEWLGDSFPSGGFHVDLTAMRVDYWTAKDVPNIPRKISEIWRGWNVMWHRDEFESQLDATAGRIRFPNRTRKMLEQRLREILLRDCERSPVKTILEITDKLRKEGKDVQINPL
;
A
#
# COMPACT_ATOMS: atom_id res chain seq x y z
N MET A 1 -19.10 -6.57 -4.91
CA MET A 1 -17.92 -5.68 -5.03
C MET A 1 -16.79 -6.54 -5.58
N GLY A 2 -16.04 -6.03 -6.56
CA GLY A 2 -14.89 -6.73 -7.16
C GLY A 2 -13.57 -6.21 -6.58
N HIS A 3 -12.47 -6.84 -6.96
CA HIS A 3 -11.08 -6.45 -6.62
C HIS A 3 -10.28 -6.37 -7.91
N ARG A 4 -10.41 -5.23 -8.60
CA ARG A 4 -10.04 -5.13 -10.01
C ARG A 4 -8.57 -4.85 -10.20
N ALA A 5 -7.98 -5.53 -11.17
CA ALA A 5 -6.59 -5.31 -11.54
C ALA A 5 -6.37 -5.31 -13.05
N ASN A 6 -5.38 -4.51 -13.47
CA ASN A 6 -4.77 -4.62 -14.78
C ASN A 6 -3.48 -5.41 -14.69
N LEU A 7 -3.29 -6.38 -15.58
CA LEU A 7 -2.05 -7.13 -15.71
C LEU A 7 -1.51 -6.91 -17.11
N ILE A 8 -0.22 -6.65 -17.23
CA ILE A 8 0.43 -6.34 -18.49
C ILE A 8 1.57 -7.33 -18.70
N ILE A 9 1.69 -7.86 -19.91
CA ILE A 9 2.85 -8.63 -20.35
C ILE A 9 3.54 -7.82 -21.45
N ILE A 10 4.86 -7.67 -21.37
CA ILE A 10 5.67 -7.12 -22.47
C ILE A 10 6.53 -8.24 -23.04
N GLU A 11 6.40 -8.49 -24.34
CA GLU A 11 7.20 -9.45 -25.09
C GLU A 11 7.43 -8.91 -26.51
N ASN A 12 8.66 -9.04 -27.01
CA ASN A 12 9.04 -8.55 -28.35
C ASN A 12 8.78 -7.04 -28.55
N HIS A 13 8.98 -6.25 -27.50
CA HIS A 13 8.78 -4.80 -27.45
C HIS A 13 7.33 -4.34 -27.64
N GLU A 14 6.35 -5.26 -27.52
CA GLU A 14 4.93 -4.95 -27.51
C GLU A 14 4.31 -5.38 -26.18
N TRP A 15 3.33 -4.61 -25.72
CA TRP A 15 2.60 -4.94 -24.48
C TRP A 15 1.18 -5.41 -24.78
N SER A 16 0.72 -6.39 -24.00
CA SER A 16 -0.67 -6.88 -24.00
C SER A 16 -1.30 -6.61 -22.64
N LEU A 17 -2.52 -6.08 -22.64
CA LEU A 17 -3.27 -5.75 -21.43
C LEU A 17 -4.31 -6.81 -21.13
N TYR A 18 -4.38 -7.18 -19.85
CA TYR A 18 -5.35 -8.12 -19.32
C TYR A 18 -6.09 -7.50 -18.15
N TYR A 19 -7.39 -7.75 -18.08
CA TYR A 19 -8.27 -7.34 -17.00
C TYR A 19 -8.66 -8.55 -16.15
N SER A 20 -8.63 -8.35 -14.82
CA SER A 20 -9.20 -9.29 -13.87
C SER A 20 -10.13 -8.59 -12.87
N HIS A 21 -11.31 -9.16 -12.67
CA HIS A 21 -12.30 -8.62 -11.72
C HIS A 21 -11.99 -8.93 -10.26
N TRP A 22 -11.06 -9.87 -10.00
CA TRP A 22 -10.79 -10.40 -8.66
C TRP A 22 -9.31 -10.43 -8.28
N CYS A 23 -8.38 -10.14 -9.20
CA CYS A 23 -6.97 -10.38 -8.95
C CYS A 23 -6.33 -9.42 -7.94
N ALA A 24 -6.88 -8.23 -7.67
CA ALA A 24 -6.17 -7.26 -6.82
C ALA A 24 -5.91 -7.77 -5.39
N ASN A 25 -6.76 -8.65 -4.84
CA ASN A 25 -6.54 -9.25 -3.52
C ASN A 25 -5.75 -10.57 -3.55
N THR A 26 -5.59 -11.21 -4.72
CA THR A 26 -4.80 -12.44 -4.91
C THR A 26 -3.47 -12.20 -5.63
N ILE A 27 -3.19 -10.98 -6.10
CA ILE A 27 -2.00 -10.63 -6.88
C ILE A 27 -0.70 -11.05 -6.18
N THR A 28 -0.68 -10.96 -4.84
CA THR A 28 0.43 -11.39 -3.99
C THR A 28 0.77 -12.85 -4.20
N SER A 29 -0.23 -13.75 -4.18
CA SER A 29 -0.05 -15.20 -4.37
C SER A 29 0.10 -15.59 -5.83
N ASP A 30 -0.67 -14.97 -6.72
CA ASP A 30 -0.71 -15.31 -8.15
C ASP A 30 0.61 -15.01 -8.85
N LEU A 31 1.30 -13.95 -8.43
CA LEU A 31 2.61 -13.57 -8.98
C LEU A 31 3.78 -14.22 -8.23
N PHE A 32 3.56 -14.85 -7.07
CA PHE A 32 4.66 -15.33 -6.22
C PHE A 32 5.45 -16.49 -6.85
N TRP A 33 4.79 -17.40 -7.54
CA TRP A 33 5.35 -18.71 -7.94
C TRP A 33 6.27 -18.70 -9.16
N GLY A 34 6.86 -17.55 -9.47
CA GLY A 34 7.85 -17.36 -10.51
C GLY A 34 7.29 -16.89 -11.86
N PRO A 35 8.17 -16.42 -12.76
CA PRO A 35 7.79 -15.72 -13.98
C PRO A 35 6.89 -16.55 -14.90
N GLN A 36 7.22 -17.83 -15.11
CA GLN A 36 6.41 -18.70 -15.97
C GLN A 36 4.99 -18.91 -15.43
N HIS A 37 4.86 -19.02 -14.10
CA HIS A 37 3.55 -19.16 -13.46
C HIS A 37 2.74 -17.88 -13.63
N ALA A 38 3.34 -16.73 -13.34
CA ALA A 38 2.70 -15.42 -13.43
C ALA A 38 2.26 -15.06 -14.86
N VAL A 39 3.10 -15.33 -15.88
CA VAL A 39 2.75 -15.16 -17.30
C VAL A 39 1.56 -16.07 -17.67
N ASN A 40 1.61 -17.34 -17.27
CA ASN A 40 0.52 -18.29 -17.56
C ASN A 40 -0.77 -17.92 -16.84
N PHE A 41 -0.69 -17.39 -15.62
CA PHE A 41 -1.82 -16.87 -14.87
C PHE A 41 -2.42 -15.64 -15.56
N THR A 42 -1.57 -14.69 -15.97
CA THR A 42 -1.97 -13.44 -16.62
C THR A 42 -2.68 -13.71 -17.95
N ARG A 43 -2.14 -14.60 -18.78
CA ARG A 43 -2.77 -15.01 -20.07
C ARG A 43 -4.11 -15.73 -19.91
N LYS A 44 -4.45 -16.21 -18.71
CA LYS A 44 -5.77 -16.80 -18.43
C LYS A 44 -6.82 -15.75 -18.05
N GLN A 45 -6.41 -14.50 -17.81
CA GLN A 45 -7.31 -13.39 -17.57
C GLN A 45 -7.91 -12.89 -18.88
N SER A 46 -8.82 -11.92 -18.81
CA SER A 46 -9.47 -11.39 -20.01
C SER A 46 -8.54 -10.41 -20.72
N GLU A 47 -8.04 -10.77 -21.90
CA GLU A 47 -7.30 -9.84 -22.75
C GLU A 47 -8.23 -8.72 -23.24
N VAL A 48 -7.77 -7.48 -23.16
CA VAL A 48 -8.53 -6.27 -23.48
C VAL A 48 -7.65 -5.29 -24.25
N ASP A 49 -8.28 -4.41 -25.02
CA ASP A 49 -7.59 -3.30 -25.67
C ASP A 49 -7.33 -2.13 -24.71
N GLU A 50 -6.81 -1.01 -25.21
CA GLU A 50 -6.54 0.20 -24.43
C GLU A 50 -7.75 0.74 -23.64
N SER A 51 -8.99 0.44 -24.05
CA SER A 51 -10.19 0.85 -23.30
C SER A 51 -10.39 0.08 -21.99
N GLY A 52 -9.65 -1.01 -21.81
CA GLY A 52 -9.68 -1.83 -20.60
C GLY A 52 -8.75 -1.36 -19.47
N TRP A 53 -8.02 -0.26 -19.67
CA TRP A 53 -7.28 0.38 -18.58
C TRP A 53 -8.25 0.87 -17.51
N LEU A 54 -7.91 0.58 -16.25
CA LEU A 54 -8.56 1.13 -15.08
C LEU A 54 -7.93 2.48 -14.73
N ASP A 55 -8.72 3.36 -14.15
CA ASP A 55 -8.24 4.60 -13.54
C ASP A 55 -7.85 4.36 -12.07
N ASP A 56 -7.30 5.40 -11.44
CA ASP A 56 -6.90 5.42 -10.04
C ASP A 56 -8.04 5.26 -9.03
N ILE A 57 -9.30 5.36 -9.44
CA ILE A 57 -10.46 5.09 -8.59
C ILE A 57 -10.80 3.60 -8.61
N TRP A 58 -10.68 2.95 -9.77
CA TRP A 58 -11.12 1.57 -9.96
C TRP A 58 -10.00 0.53 -9.92
N ALA A 59 -8.74 0.93 -10.11
CA ALA A 59 -7.59 0.06 -10.08
C ALA A 59 -7.14 -0.23 -8.64
N GLU A 60 -7.45 -1.42 -8.14
CA GLU A 60 -7.10 -1.85 -6.77
C GLU A 60 -5.76 -2.62 -6.73
N GLY A 61 -5.17 -2.90 -7.89
CA GLY A 61 -3.87 -3.51 -8.05
C GLY A 61 -3.48 -3.62 -9.52
N ALA A 62 -2.19 -3.78 -9.80
CA ALA A 62 -1.73 -4.07 -11.14
C ALA A 62 -0.33 -4.67 -11.14
N ALA A 63 0.05 -5.27 -12.26
CA ALA A 63 1.42 -5.70 -12.49
C ALA A 63 1.83 -5.59 -13.97
N VAL A 64 3.10 -5.26 -14.20
CA VAL A 64 3.79 -5.41 -15.48
C VAL A 64 4.80 -6.53 -15.35
N ILE A 65 4.70 -7.51 -16.25
CA ILE A 65 5.67 -8.58 -16.45
C ILE A 65 6.40 -8.29 -17.76
N ASP A 66 7.54 -7.61 -17.66
CA ASP A 66 8.38 -7.29 -18.80
C ASP A 66 9.37 -8.43 -19.06
N CYS A 67 9.04 -9.30 -20.01
CA CYS A 67 9.86 -10.46 -20.37
C CYS A 67 11.15 -10.06 -21.10
N ASP A 68 11.15 -8.91 -21.79
CA ASP A 68 12.28 -8.45 -22.59
C ASP A 68 13.41 -7.92 -21.67
N HIS A 69 13.05 -7.17 -20.64
CA HIS A 69 13.99 -6.59 -19.67
C HIS A 69 14.07 -7.36 -18.34
N ARG A 70 13.24 -8.40 -18.17
CA ARG A 70 13.11 -9.17 -16.92
C ARG A 70 12.75 -8.29 -15.73
N VAL A 71 11.71 -7.47 -15.87
CA VAL A 71 11.20 -6.60 -14.80
C VAL A 71 9.82 -7.08 -14.36
N LEU A 72 9.62 -7.18 -13.06
CA LEU A 72 8.29 -7.25 -12.45
C LEU A 72 8.05 -5.96 -11.67
N LEU A 73 7.12 -5.15 -12.16
CA LEU A 73 6.61 -3.96 -11.46
C LEU A 73 5.19 -4.26 -10.99
N LEU A 74 4.89 -4.08 -9.70
CA LEU A 74 3.55 -4.35 -9.17
C LEU A 74 3.14 -3.43 -8.03
N TYR A 75 1.83 -3.31 -7.82
CA TYR A 75 1.22 -2.81 -6.59
C TYR A 75 -0.12 -3.51 -6.33
N GLY A 76 -0.67 -3.34 -5.13
CA GLY A 76 -1.93 -3.94 -4.70
C GLY A 76 -1.72 -5.02 -3.64
N GLY A 77 -2.61 -6.00 -3.56
CA GLY A 77 -2.55 -7.03 -2.52
C GLY A 77 -2.93 -6.45 -1.16
N GLU A 78 -4.23 -6.49 -0.85
CA GLU A 78 -4.84 -5.89 0.35
C GLU A 78 -4.06 -6.15 1.64
N ASP A 79 -3.59 -7.38 1.85
CA ASP A 79 -2.84 -7.77 3.06
C ASP A 79 -1.43 -7.13 3.16
N ILE A 80 -0.80 -6.76 2.05
CA ILE A 80 0.58 -6.23 2.03
C ILE A 80 0.66 -4.75 1.63
N LEU A 81 -0.41 -4.19 1.06
CA LEU A 81 -0.44 -2.82 0.56
C LEU A 81 -0.10 -1.81 1.67
N TYR A 82 -0.72 -1.97 2.83
CA TYR A 82 -0.61 -1.02 3.95
C TYR A 82 0.49 -1.41 4.98
N ASP A 83 0.95 -2.66 5.01
CA ASP A 83 1.99 -3.14 5.93
C ASP A 83 3.36 -3.13 5.25
N VAL A 84 4.08 -2.02 5.39
CA VAL A 84 5.42 -1.82 4.77
C VAL A 84 6.42 -2.92 5.17
N PRO A 85 6.60 -3.28 6.47
CA PRO A 85 7.47 -4.40 6.83
C PRO A 85 7.12 -5.71 6.13
N LEU A 86 5.83 -6.07 6.07
CA LEU A 86 5.38 -7.29 5.40
C LEU A 86 5.64 -7.24 3.89
N ARG A 87 5.33 -6.10 3.25
CA ARG A 87 5.63 -5.86 1.84
C ARG A 87 7.11 -6.02 1.52
N ARG A 88 8.00 -5.45 2.34
CA ARG A 88 9.44 -5.55 2.14
C ARG A 88 9.93 -7.00 2.21
N ILE A 89 9.42 -7.81 3.15
CA ILE A 89 9.71 -9.25 3.22
C ILE A 89 9.16 -10.00 2.01
N TYR A 90 7.94 -9.67 1.56
CA TYR A 90 7.37 -10.24 0.34
C TYR A 90 8.25 -9.97 -0.88
N LEU A 91 8.64 -8.73 -1.12
CA LEU A 91 9.52 -8.36 -2.24
C LEU A 91 10.90 -9.02 -2.13
N GLU A 92 11.45 -9.17 -0.92
CA GLU A 92 12.68 -9.92 -0.69
C GLU A 92 12.56 -11.39 -1.11
N MET A 93 11.46 -12.05 -0.75
CA MET A 93 11.21 -13.43 -1.16
C MET A 93 10.93 -13.53 -2.67
N LEU A 94 10.17 -12.60 -3.22
CA LEU A 94 9.82 -12.59 -4.64
C LEU A 94 11.07 -12.52 -5.51
N ARG A 95 12.07 -11.70 -5.14
CA ARG A 95 13.40 -11.65 -5.80
C ARG A 95 14.14 -12.99 -5.81
N ARG A 96 13.89 -13.86 -4.83
CA ARG A 96 14.51 -15.21 -4.78
C ARG A 96 13.78 -16.18 -5.69
N VAL A 97 12.45 -16.09 -5.77
CA VAL A 97 11.63 -16.96 -6.64
C VAL A 97 11.75 -16.53 -8.11
N TRP A 98 11.81 -15.23 -8.35
CA TRP A 98 12.04 -14.61 -9.65
C TRP A 98 13.53 -14.30 -9.84
N SER A 99 14.36 -15.34 -9.77
CA SER A 99 15.81 -15.19 -9.95
C SER A 99 16.14 -14.49 -11.27
N GLU A 100 17.10 -13.57 -11.24
CA GLU A 100 17.56 -12.75 -12.39
C GLU A 100 16.55 -11.71 -12.90
N TRP A 101 15.43 -11.49 -12.21
CA TRP A 101 14.49 -10.41 -12.52
C TRP A 101 14.70 -9.23 -11.57
N ASP A 102 14.43 -8.03 -12.08
CA ASP A 102 14.33 -6.82 -11.27
C ASP A 102 12.89 -6.68 -10.74
N ILE A 103 12.75 -6.71 -9.42
CA ILE A 103 11.47 -6.70 -8.72
C ILE A 103 11.28 -5.35 -8.04
N ARG A 104 10.24 -4.63 -8.47
CA ARG A 104 9.95 -3.25 -8.08
C ARG A 104 8.52 -3.10 -7.60
N TRP A 105 8.31 -2.22 -6.64
CA TRP A 105 6.98 -1.80 -6.22
C TRP A 105 6.60 -0.49 -6.92
N ALA A 106 5.37 -0.41 -7.46
CA ALA A 106 4.84 0.82 -8.03
C ALA A 106 4.26 1.71 -6.92
N CYS A 107 5.00 2.75 -6.52
CA CYS A 107 4.62 3.58 -5.37
C CYS A 107 3.49 4.56 -5.68
N GLU A 108 3.36 5.02 -6.93
CA GLU A 108 2.21 5.80 -7.44
C GLU A 108 1.12 4.92 -8.08
N GLY A 109 1.08 3.62 -7.76
CA GLY A 109 0.02 2.70 -8.20
C GLY A 109 -0.10 2.61 -9.72
N ILE A 110 -1.34 2.74 -10.23
CA ILE A 110 -1.64 2.60 -11.65
C ILE A 110 -0.91 3.62 -12.53
N ALA A 111 -0.57 4.80 -12.00
CA ALA A 111 0.13 5.83 -12.76
C ALA A 111 1.57 5.39 -13.11
N GLU A 112 2.28 4.79 -12.16
CA GLU A 112 3.63 4.24 -12.41
C GLU A 112 3.59 3.04 -13.38
N ILE A 113 2.51 2.25 -13.33
CA ILE A 113 2.29 1.12 -14.25
C ILE A 113 2.05 1.63 -15.68
N ALA A 114 1.23 2.66 -15.85
CA ALA A 114 1.00 3.31 -17.14
C ALA A 114 2.28 3.94 -17.70
N ASP A 115 3.02 4.68 -16.87
CA ASP A 115 4.29 5.31 -17.27
C ASP A 115 5.32 4.29 -17.73
N TYR A 116 5.41 3.12 -17.08
CA TYR A 116 6.37 2.07 -17.43
C TYR A 116 6.18 1.56 -18.87
N VAL A 117 4.94 1.45 -19.33
CA VAL A 117 4.58 0.95 -20.67
C VAL A 117 4.38 2.08 -21.69
N GLU A 118 4.82 3.29 -21.34
CA GLU A 118 4.65 4.51 -22.12
C GLU A 118 3.17 4.86 -22.42
N TYR A 119 2.24 4.36 -21.61
CA TYR A 119 0.84 4.78 -21.64
C TYR A 119 0.68 6.05 -20.82
N HIS A 120 0.13 7.10 -21.43
CA HIS A 120 0.14 8.43 -20.83
C HIS A 120 -0.63 8.46 -19.50
N ARG A 121 0.05 8.74 -18.36
CA ARG A 121 -0.56 8.71 -17.02
C ARG A 121 -1.85 9.50 -16.88
N SER A 122 -2.01 10.63 -17.59
CA SER A 122 -3.27 11.40 -17.51
C SER A 122 -4.50 10.65 -18.02
N LYS A 123 -4.34 9.49 -18.68
CA LYS A 123 -5.45 8.62 -19.10
C LYS A 123 -5.91 7.68 -17.99
N VAL A 124 -5.11 7.47 -16.94
CA VAL A 124 -5.44 6.62 -15.78
C VAL A 124 -5.65 7.43 -14.50
N LEU A 125 -5.46 8.75 -14.56
CA LEU A 125 -5.78 9.65 -13.46
C LEU A 125 -7.21 10.18 -13.65
N SER A 126 -8.05 9.99 -12.63
CA SER A 126 -9.34 10.66 -12.53
C SER A 126 -9.14 12.18 -12.39
N THR A 127 -10.14 12.94 -12.81
CA THR A 127 -10.12 14.40 -12.69
C THR A 127 -10.15 14.81 -11.22
N ASP A 128 -9.21 15.66 -10.81
CA ASP A 128 -8.90 16.09 -9.43
C ASP A 128 -10.08 16.70 -8.61
N GLU A 129 -11.28 16.85 -9.17
CA GLU A 129 -12.40 17.58 -8.55
C GLU A 129 -13.03 16.85 -7.34
N ASP A 130 -12.83 15.53 -7.18
CA ASP A 130 -13.63 14.75 -6.23
C ASP A 130 -12.96 14.38 -4.88
N MET A 131 -11.64 14.59 -4.68
CA MET A 131 -10.93 13.82 -3.62
C MET A 131 -9.90 14.59 -2.77
N HIS A 132 -9.96 15.92 -2.69
CA HIS A 132 -9.00 16.72 -1.89
C HIS A 132 -9.64 17.39 -0.68
N THR A 133 -10.07 16.59 0.30
CA THR A 133 -10.38 17.08 1.65
C THR A 133 -9.10 17.20 2.46
N SER A 134 -8.66 18.43 2.74
CA SER A 134 -7.69 18.70 3.78
C SER A 134 -8.33 18.54 5.16
N VAL A 135 -7.56 18.12 6.15
CA VAL A 135 -8.04 18.10 7.54
C VAL A 135 -8.15 19.51 8.14
N ASP A 136 -9.02 19.65 9.13
CA ASP A 136 -9.20 20.88 9.91
C ASP A 136 -8.44 20.89 11.25
N SER A 137 -7.82 19.77 11.65
CA SER A 137 -7.05 19.68 12.91
C SER A 137 -6.03 18.55 12.92
N LEU A 138 -5.04 18.64 13.83
CA LEU A 138 -4.10 17.57 14.17
C LEU A 138 -4.55 16.80 15.42
N SER A 139 -5.86 16.55 15.55
CA SER A 139 -6.41 15.88 16.72
C SER A 139 -5.99 14.41 16.75
N PRO A 140 -5.59 13.88 17.93
CA PRO A 140 -5.32 12.46 18.07
C PRO A 140 -6.60 11.64 17.86
N PRO A 141 -6.47 10.36 17.44
CA PRO A 141 -7.62 9.48 17.32
C PRO A 141 -8.29 9.21 18.68
N GLU A 142 -9.56 8.84 18.66
CA GLU A 142 -10.33 8.51 19.88
C GLU A 142 -9.72 7.32 20.64
N GLN A 143 -9.20 6.34 19.91
CA GLN A 143 -8.48 5.19 20.44
C GLN A 143 -7.06 5.17 19.86
N ARG A 144 -6.08 4.83 20.69
CA ARG A 144 -4.66 4.88 20.32
C ARG A 144 -4.29 3.89 19.22
N ASP A 145 -4.97 2.75 19.18
CA ASP A 145 -4.83 1.70 18.18
C ASP A 145 -5.41 2.11 16.81
N TRP A 146 -6.12 3.23 16.72
CA TRP A 146 -6.57 3.85 15.46
C TRP A 146 -5.57 4.89 14.93
N THR A 147 -4.32 4.83 15.39
CA THR A 147 -3.25 5.68 14.86
C THR A 147 -2.73 5.06 13.57
N ASP A 148 -3.08 5.67 12.43
CA ASP A 148 -2.64 5.21 11.10
C ASP A 148 -1.31 5.87 10.70
N ILE A 149 -1.10 7.13 11.09
CA ILE A 149 0.08 7.90 10.73
C ILE A 149 0.65 8.68 11.91
N VAL A 150 1.88 9.15 11.75
CA VAL A 150 2.49 10.13 12.66
C VAL A 150 2.86 11.41 11.93
N GLY A 151 2.35 12.54 12.41
CA GLY A 151 2.82 13.87 12.06
C GLY A 151 3.91 14.34 13.02
N SER A 152 4.92 15.04 12.52
CA SER A 152 5.97 15.61 13.36
C SER A 152 6.38 17.00 12.88
N PHE A 153 6.65 17.90 13.83
CA PHE A 153 6.98 19.30 13.55
C PHE A 153 8.22 19.72 14.31
N ARG A 154 9.12 20.41 13.63
CA ARG A 154 10.25 21.11 14.23
C ARG A 154 10.05 22.61 14.09
N ASP A 155 9.90 23.29 15.22
CA ASP A 155 9.74 24.75 15.23
C ASP A 155 11.08 25.51 15.22
N ALA A 156 11.00 26.83 15.09
CA ALA A 156 12.16 27.73 15.08
C ALA A 156 13.02 27.65 16.37
N GLY A 157 12.45 27.16 17.47
CA GLY A 157 13.17 26.91 18.72
C GLY A 157 13.84 25.53 18.76
N ASN A 158 13.88 24.81 17.63
CA ASN A 158 14.32 23.43 17.50
C ASN A 158 13.54 22.46 18.41
N ARG A 159 12.28 22.80 18.76
CA ARG A 159 11.43 21.93 19.55
C ARG A 159 10.67 21.00 18.62
N LEU A 160 10.81 19.71 18.88
CA LEU A 160 10.08 18.66 18.20
C LEU A 160 8.74 18.40 18.88
N ARG A 161 7.67 18.36 18.09
CA ARG A 161 6.31 17.98 18.49
C ARG A 161 5.83 16.83 17.63
N LEU A 162 5.18 15.85 18.26
CA LEU A 162 4.66 14.67 17.60
C LEU A 162 3.14 14.61 17.75
N PHE A 163 2.47 14.12 16.71
CA PHE A 163 1.02 13.99 16.63
C PHE A 163 0.69 12.59 16.08
N PRO A 164 0.10 11.70 16.88
CA PRO A 164 -0.51 10.48 16.35
C PRO A 164 -1.83 10.85 15.69
N LEU A 165 -2.08 10.34 14.48
CA LEU A 165 -3.16 10.82 13.64
C LEU A 165 -3.87 9.64 12.94
N PRO A 166 -5.21 9.67 12.81
CA PRO A 166 -5.94 8.71 11.99
C PRO A 166 -5.91 9.11 10.50
N GLY A 167 -6.23 8.16 9.63
CA GLY A 167 -6.41 8.39 8.19
C GLY A 167 -5.10 8.47 7.42
N ASP A 168 -5.14 9.12 6.26
CA ASP A 168 -4.04 9.08 5.28
C ASP A 168 -3.16 10.33 5.28
N VAL A 169 -1.88 10.17 4.92
CA VAL A 169 -0.87 11.24 4.91
C VAL A 169 -1.28 12.42 4.02
N GLU A 170 -1.83 12.15 2.84
CA GLU A 170 -2.23 13.16 1.87
C GLU A 170 -3.28 14.12 2.43
N SER A 171 -4.22 13.63 3.25
CA SER A 171 -5.27 14.45 3.88
C SER A 171 -4.69 15.56 4.75
N TYR A 172 -3.53 15.32 5.37
CA TYR A 172 -2.83 16.33 6.18
C TYR A 172 -1.95 17.24 5.32
N LEU A 173 -1.19 16.65 4.39
CA LEU A 173 -0.27 17.43 3.56
C LEU A 173 -0.99 18.32 2.55
N PHE A 174 -2.24 18.02 2.19
CA PHE A 174 -3.06 18.90 1.35
C PHE A 174 -3.48 20.20 2.03
N ALA A 175 -3.37 20.31 3.36
CA ALA A 175 -3.53 21.60 4.05
C ALA A 175 -2.39 22.59 3.73
N GLY A 176 -1.26 22.10 3.19
CA GLY A 176 -0.12 22.92 2.81
C GLY A 176 0.56 23.59 4.02
N PRO A 177 1.27 24.70 3.79
CA PRO A 177 1.93 25.46 4.86
C PRO A 177 0.99 25.92 5.99
N ASN A 178 -0.33 25.99 5.76
CA ASN A 178 -1.31 26.30 6.81
C ASN A 178 -1.40 25.23 7.89
N LEU A 179 -0.84 24.04 7.66
CA LEU A 179 -0.77 22.96 8.64
C LEU A 179 -0.06 23.38 9.95
N GLU A 180 0.83 24.38 9.90
CA GLU A 180 1.42 24.98 11.10
C GLU A 180 0.36 25.58 12.04
N VAL A 181 -0.69 26.21 11.49
CA VAL A 181 -1.77 26.83 12.27
C VAL A 181 -2.56 25.77 13.04
N LEU A 182 -2.61 24.55 12.51
CA LEU A 182 -3.31 23.41 13.12
C LEU A 182 -2.52 22.73 14.25
N CYS A 183 -1.27 23.14 14.48
CA CYS A 183 -0.42 22.62 15.54
C CYS A 183 -0.83 23.19 16.91
N ASP A 184 -1.86 22.58 17.52
CA ASP A 184 -2.17 22.83 18.93
C ASP A 184 -1.11 22.18 19.84
N ARG A 185 -0.37 23.03 20.56
CA ARG A 185 0.71 22.61 21.45
C ARG A 185 0.21 21.83 22.66
N SER A 186 -1.06 22.01 23.05
CA SER A 186 -1.63 21.37 24.23
C SER A 186 -1.87 19.87 24.03
N ILE A 187 -2.05 19.43 22.79
CA ILE A 187 -2.28 18.03 22.41
C ILE A 187 -1.04 17.33 21.84
N SER A 188 0.06 18.07 21.65
CA SER A 188 1.31 17.49 21.13
C SER A 188 1.99 16.57 22.13
N MET A 189 2.68 15.55 21.61
CA MET A 189 3.43 14.58 22.41
C MET A 189 4.94 14.74 22.23
N GLU A 190 5.69 14.42 23.29
CA GLU A 190 7.16 14.36 23.20
C GLU A 190 7.66 13.03 22.64
N ASN A 191 6.96 11.93 22.94
CA ASN A 191 7.29 10.58 22.48
C ASN A 191 6.00 9.82 22.11
N ILE A 192 6.08 8.98 21.08
CA ILE A 192 4.96 8.14 20.62
C ILE A 192 5.40 6.66 20.59
N PRO A 193 4.91 5.84 21.53
CA PRO A 193 5.21 4.40 21.58
C PRO A 193 4.19 3.59 20.77
N LEU A 194 4.28 3.64 19.43
CA LEU A 194 3.34 2.91 18.57
C LEU A 194 3.42 1.38 18.76
N ASP A 195 4.59 0.88 19.16
CA ASP A 195 4.80 -0.52 19.55
C ASP A 195 3.88 -0.99 20.69
N GLU A 196 3.46 -0.09 21.57
CA GLU A 196 2.52 -0.37 22.66
C GLU A 196 1.05 -0.20 22.23
N TRP A 197 0.78 0.51 21.13
CA TRP A 197 -0.57 0.90 20.73
C TRP A 197 -1.14 0.03 19.62
N LEU A 198 -0.33 -0.30 18.61
CA LEU A 198 -0.81 -0.90 17.37
C LEU A 198 -0.82 -2.43 17.38
N GLY A 199 -0.28 -3.05 18.43
CA GLY A 199 -0.21 -4.51 18.54
C GLY A 199 0.52 -5.12 17.35
N ASP A 200 -0.23 -5.85 16.51
CA ASP A 200 0.28 -6.50 15.30
C ASP A 200 0.21 -5.64 14.03
N SER A 201 -0.42 -4.47 14.08
CA SER A 201 -0.52 -3.54 12.94
C SER A 201 0.74 -2.68 12.82
N PHE A 202 0.90 -2.05 11.66
CA PHE A 202 1.96 -1.08 11.37
C PHE A 202 1.34 0.19 10.80
N PRO A 203 1.85 1.39 11.12
CA PRO A 203 1.30 2.62 10.54
C PRO A 203 1.47 2.65 9.03
N SER A 204 0.50 3.26 8.34
CA SER A 204 0.47 3.36 6.88
C SER A 204 1.22 4.57 6.35
N GLY A 205 1.72 5.47 7.20
CA GLY A 205 2.48 6.62 6.73
C GLY A 205 2.94 7.58 7.82
N GLY A 206 3.57 8.67 7.39
CA GLY A 206 3.98 9.72 8.30
C GLY A 206 4.65 10.89 7.58
N PHE A 207 4.74 12.02 8.28
CA PHE A 207 5.39 13.22 7.78
C PHE A 207 6.18 13.97 8.85
N HIS A 208 7.16 14.75 8.38
CA HIS A 208 7.95 15.68 9.17
C HIS A 208 7.99 17.05 8.51
N VAL A 209 7.61 18.09 9.24
CA VAL A 209 7.68 19.48 8.79
C VAL A 209 8.74 20.21 9.61
N ASP A 210 9.78 20.69 8.94
CA ASP A 210 10.79 21.58 9.52
C ASP A 210 10.50 23.02 9.07
N LEU A 211 9.96 23.82 9.99
CA LEU A 211 9.59 25.21 9.74
C LEU A 211 10.82 26.10 9.53
N THR A 212 11.98 25.72 10.09
CA THR A 212 13.22 26.50 9.98
C THR A 212 13.88 26.27 8.63
N ALA A 213 13.91 25.02 8.19
CA ALA A 213 14.48 24.64 6.90
C ALA A 213 13.51 24.81 5.73
N MET A 214 12.24 25.17 6.00
CA MET A 214 11.13 25.12 5.04
C MET A 214 11.12 23.80 4.26
N ARG A 215 11.14 22.69 5.01
CA ARG A 215 11.23 21.33 4.45
C ARG A 215 10.07 20.48 4.93
N VAL A 216 9.53 19.67 4.02
CA VAL A 216 8.56 18.63 4.33
C VAL A 216 9.09 17.30 3.84
N ASP A 217 9.19 16.33 4.73
CA ASP A 217 9.51 14.94 4.44
C ASP A 217 8.29 14.08 4.70
N TYR A 218 8.01 13.12 3.84
CA TYR A 218 6.92 12.18 4.08
C TYR A 218 7.15 10.82 3.43
N TRP A 219 6.47 9.82 3.99
CA TRP A 219 6.43 8.45 3.49
C TRP A 219 5.00 7.94 3.58
N THR A 220 4.62 7.01 2.70
CA THR A 220 3.28 6.40 2.70
C THR A 220 3.34 4.98 2.14
N ALA A 221 2.58 4.08 2.75
CA ALA A 221 2.39 2.72 2.31
C ALA A 221 1.40 2.65 1.14
N LYS A 222 0.37 3.51 1.17
CA LYS A 222 -0.70 3.59 0.18
C LYS A 222 -0.16 4.04 -1.18
N ASP A 223 -0.65 3.44 -2.24
CA ASP A 223 -0.42 3.92 -3.58
C ASP A 223 -1.30 5.15 -3.84
N VAL A 224 -0.67 6.33 -3.91
CA VAL A 224 -1.38 7.58 -4.16
C VAL A 224 -0.86 8.16 -5.48
N PRO A 225 -1.62 8.02 -6.57
CA PRO A 225 -1.17 8.49 -7.88
C PRO A 225 -0.86 9.99 -7.89
N ASN A 226 0.27 10.34 -8.50
CA ASN A 226 0.73 11.72 -8.67
C ASN A 226 1.03 12.47 -7.35
N ILE A 227 1.17 11.76 -6.21
CA ILE A 227 1.34 12.39 -4.89
C ILE A 227 2.53 13.35 -4.80
N PRO A 228 3.74 13.07 -5.34
CA PRO A 228 4.89 13.96 -5.17
C PRO A 228 4.67 15.30 -5.86
N ARG A 229 4.01 15.27 -7.04
CA ARG A 229 3.66 16.47 -7.77
C ARG A 229 2.58 17.26 -7.03
N LYS A 230 1.50 16.61 -6.59
CA LYS A 230 0.39 17.26 -5.85
C LYS A 230 0.91 17.97 -4.59
N ILE A 231 1.71 17.28 -3.77
CA ILE A 231 2.27 17.87 -2.54
C ILE A 231 3.24 19.01 -2.86
N SER A 232 4.12 18.86 -3.86
CA SER A 232 5.06 19.93 -4.26
C SER A 232 4.35 21.19 -4.78
N GLU A 233 3.21 21.04 -5.47
CA GLU A 233 2.41 22.17 -5.94
C GLU A 233 1.68 22.92 -4.82
N ILE A 234 1.31 22.22 -3.73
CA ILE A 234 0.66 22.81 -2.55
C ILE A 234 1.71 23.49 -1.64
N TRP A 235 2.85 22.84 -1.44
CA TRP A 235 3.97 23.34 -0.64
C TRP A 235 4.98 24.14 -1.48
N ARG A 236 4.48 24.99 -2.39
CA ARG A 236 5.34 25.81 -3.26
C ARG A 236 6.34 26.63 -2.45
N GLY A 237 7.61 26.53 -2.85
CA GLY A 237 8.72 27.22 -2.19
C GLY A 237 9.33 26.45 -1.01
N TRP A 238 8.75 25.32 -0.61
CA TRP A 238 9.35 24.40 0.36
C TRP A 238 10.15 23.32 -0.34
N ASN A 239 11.12 22.74 0.38
CA ASN A 239 11.80 21.53 -0.05
C ASN A 239 10.94 20.31 0.33
N VAL A 240 10.29 19.69 -0.66
CA VAL A 240 9.42 18.51 -0.45
C VAL A 240 10.19 17.25 -0.83
N MET A 241 10.30 16.33 0.13
CA MET A 241 11.01 15.07 -0.01
C MET A 241 10.05 13.90 0.23
N TRP A 242 9.84 13.10 -0.80
CA TRP A 242 9.09 11.84 -0.70
C TRP A 242 10.05 10.67 -0.51
N HIS A 243 9.88 9.95 0.60
CA HIS A 243 10.70 8.81 1.00
C HIS A 243 10.08 7.46 0.64
N ARG A 244 9.00 7.44 -0.16
CA ARG A 244 8.28 6.21 -0.53
C ARG A 244 7.87 5.41 0.71
N ASP A 245 8.47 4.24 0.93
CA ASP A 245 8.22 3.35 2.05
C ASP A 245 9.28 3.42 3.17
N GLU A 246 10.25 4.34 3.07
CA GLU A 246 11.34 4.52 4.02
C GLU A 246 10.89 5.29 5.27
N PHE A 247 10.06 4.63 6.08
CA PHE A 247 9.59 5.15 7.37
C PHE A 247 10.73 5.47 8.35
N GLU A 248 11.90 4.84 8.17
CA GLU A 248 13.09 5.11 8.97
C GLU A 248 13.56 6.57 8.85
N SER A 249 13.31 7.23 7.72
CA SER A 249 13.59 8.67 7.54
C SER A 249 12.93 9.53 8.63
N GLN A 250 11.75 9.13 9.10
CA GLN A 250 11.02 9.83 10.15
C GLN A 250 11.62 9.54 11.53
N LEU A 251 12.19 8.35 11.77
CA LEU A 251 12.91 8.06 13.01
C LEU A 251 14.13 8.97 13.15
N ASP A 252 14.87 9.15 12.05
CA ASP A 252 16.04 10.04 12.01
C ASP A 252 15.63 11.50 12.24
N ALA A 253 14.58 11.96 11.54
CA ALA A 253 14.06 13.32 11.69
C ALA A 253 13.53 13.63 13.10
N THR A 254 13.06 12.61 13.82
CA THR A 254 12.50 12.73 15.16
C THR A 254 13.47 12.31 16.27
N ALA A 255 14.73 12.02 15.94
CA ALA A 255 15.75 11.56 16.89
C ALA A 255 15.27 10.37 17.76
N GLY A 256 14.54 9.43 17.15
CA GLY A 256 14.07 8.21 17.79
C GLY A 256 12.94 8.40 18.82
N ARG A 257 12.24 9.54 18.82
CA ARG A 257 11.10 9.78 19.73
C ARG A 257 9.82 9.06 19.32
N ILE A 258 9.79 8.49 18.12
CA ILE A 258 8.75 7.55 17.67
C ILE A 258 9.33 6.14 17.83
N ARG A 259 8.57 5.23 18.45
CA ARG A 259 8.88 3.80 18.47
C ARG A 259 7.88 3.06 17.60
N PHE A 260 8.30 2.58 16.44
CA PHE A 260 7.47 1.75 15.57
C PHE A 260 7.34 0.32 16.11
N PRO A 261 6.24 -0.39 15.81
CA PRO A 261 6.08 -1.80 16.16
C PRO A 261 7.25 -2.66 15.67
N ASN A 262 7.85 -3.45 16.58
CA ASN A 262 8.93 -4.36 16.22
C ASN A 262 8.39 -5.66 15.63
N ARG A 263 8.32 -5.73 14.30
CA ARG A 263 7.86 -6.90 13.56
C ARG A 263 9.04 -7.84 13.27
N THR A 264 9.17 -8.91 14.05
CA THR A 264 10.25 -9.86 13.81
C THR A 264 10.11 -10.54 12.45
N ARG A 265 11.23 -10.84 11.79
CA ARG A 265 11.24 -11.57 10.51
C ARG A 265 10.39 -12.84 10.56
N LYS A 266 10.51 -13.64 11.63
CA LYS A 266 9.73 -14.88 11.81
C LYS A 266 8.22 -14.63 11.77
N MET A 267 7.73 -13.54 12.39
CA MET A 267 6.31 -13.19 12.37
C MET A 267 5.85 -12.80 10.96
N LEU A 268 6.64 -11.97 10.27
CA LEU A 268 6.34 -11.54 8.90
C LEU A 268 6.36 -12.71 7.92
N GLU A 269 7.35 -13.61 8.01
CA GLU A 269 7.42 -14.81 7.18
C GLU A 269 6.24 -15.78 7.44
N GLN A 270 5.82 -15.92 8.70
CA GLN A 270 4.64 -16.71 9.06
C GLN A 270 3.35 -16.09 8.48
N ARG A 271 3.16 -14.78 8.62
CA ARG A 271 2.01 -14.08 8.05
C ARG A 271 2.00 -14.19 6.53
N LEU A 272 3.15 -14.02 5.90
CA LEU A 272 3.26 -14.14 4.45
C LEU A 272 2.94 -15.56 3.97
N ARG A 273 3.38 -16.60 4.72
CA ARG A 273 3.01 -17.98 4.43
C ARG A 273 1.49 -18.19 4.45
N GLU A 274 0.79 -17.62 5.44
CA GLU A 274 -0.68 -17.70 5.53
C GLU A 274 -1.36 -17.03 4.32
N ILE A 275 -0.85 -15.89 3.89
CA ILE A 275 -1.35 -15.17 2.70
C ILE A 275 -1.14 -16.02 1.44
N LEU A 276 0.08 -16.52 1.22
CA LEU A 276 0.45 -17.27 0.01
C LEU A 276 -0.23 -18.65 -0.09
N LEU A 277 -0.61 -19.24 1.05
CA LEU A 277 -1.22 -20.57 1.12
C LEU A 277 -2.73 -20.53 1.42
N ARG A 278 -3.35 -19.35 1.45
CA ARG A 278 -4.76 -19.17 1.84
C ARG A 278 -5.72 -20.06 1.03
N ASP A 279 -5.44 -20.25 -0.25
CA ASP A 279 -6.22 -21.11 -1.14
C ASP A 279 -5.88 -22.61 -1.01
N CYS A 280 -4.68 -22.95 -0.53
CA CYS A 280 -4.33 -24.33 -0.18
C CYS A 280 -5.02 -24.78 1.11
N GLU A 281 -5.31 -23.86 2.03
CA GLU A 281 -5.96 -24.18 3.30
C GLU A 281 -7.50 -24.18 3.22
N ARG A 282 -8.08 -23.37 2.33
CA ARG A 282 -9.51 -23.32 2.03
C ARG A 282 -9.87 -24.22 0.85
N SER A 283 -9.72 -25.54 1.03
CA SER A 283 -10.41 -26.47 0.14
C SER A 283 -11.93 -26.20 0.27
N PRO A 284 -12.65 -25.89 -0.83
CA PRO A 284 -14.10 -25.70 -0.78
C PRO A 284 -14.79 -26.92 -0.18
N VAL A 285 -14.24 -28.11 -0.41
CA VAL A 285 -14.67 -29.37 0.19
C VAL A 285 -14.49 -29.32 1.71
N LYS A 286 -13.34 -28.86 2.20
CA LYS A 286 -13.07 -28.75 3.65
C LYS A 286 -13.99 -27.72 4.32
N THR A 287 -14.26 -26.59 3.68
CA THR A 287 -15.23 -25.59 4.18
C THR A 287 -16.66 -26.14 4.19
N ILE A 288 -17.07 -26.87 3.14
CA ILE A 288 -18.38 -27.54 3.09
C ILE A 288 -18.46 -28.63 4.18
N LEU A 289 -17.38 -29.38 4.42
CA LEU A 289 -17.30 -30.37 5.49
C LEU A 289 -17.41 -29.73 6.88
N GLU A 290 -16.69 -28.62 7.13
CA GLU A 290 -16.76 -27.89 8.39
C GLU A 290 -18.15 -27.30 8.67
N ILE A 291 -18.81 -26.74 7.64
CA ILE A 291 -20.20 -26.26 7.73
C ILE A 291 -21.15 -27.43 7.98
N THR A 292 -20.96 -28.55 7.30
CA THR A 292 -21.78 -29.76 7.46
C THR A 292 -21.66 -30.34 8.87
N ASP A 293 -20.44 -30.40 9.41
CA ASP A 293 -20.18 -30.87 10.77
C ASP A 293 -20.79 -29.95 11.82
N LYS A 294 -20.77 -28.63 11.60
CA LYS A 294 -21.44 -27.67 12.48
C LYS A 294 -22.96 -27.84 12.45
N LEU A 295 -23.56 -27.98 11.26
CA LEU A 295 -25.00 -28.17 11.10
C LEU A 295 -25.47 -29.51 11.67
N ARG A 296 -24.68 -30.59 11.56
CA ARG A 296 -24.94 -31.87 12.21
C ARG A 296 -24.89 -31.79 13.73
N LYS A 297 -23.93 -31.04 14.29
CA LYS A 297 -23.86 -30.77 15.74
C LYS A 297 -25.06 -29.96 16.23
N GLU A 298 -25.68 -29.15 15.38
CA GLU A 298 -26.94 -28.44 15.63
C GLU A 298 -28.20 -29.31 15.41
N GLY A 299 -28.05 -30.61 15.10
CA GLY A 299 -29.15 -31.55 14.90
C GLY A 299 -29.89 -31.42 13.57
N LYS A 300 -29.31 -30.70 12.59
CA LYS A 300 -29.87 -30.58 11.24
C LYS A 300 -29.39 -31.74 10.37
N ASP A 301 -30.31 -32.33 9.61
CA ASP A 301 -29.97 -33.32 8.60
C ASP A 301 -29.40 -32.63 7.37
N VAL A 302 -28.18 -32.98 6.99
CA VAL A 302 -27.46 -32.36 5.86
C VAL A 302 -26.91 -33.47 4.98
N GLN A 303 -27.35 -33.47 3.72
CA GLN A 303 -26.84 -34.32 2.65
C GLN A 303 -26.00 -33.48 1.69
N ILE A 304 -24.76 -33.92 1.46
CA ILE A 304 -23.88 -33.36 0.42
C ILE A 304 -24.05 -34.27 -0.80
N ASN A 305 -24.62 -33.74 -1.89
CA ASN A 305 -24.66 -34.45 -3.16
C ASN A 305 -23.29 -34.32 -3.86
N PRO A 306 -22.63 -35.42 -4.22
CA PRO A 306 -21.49 -35.36 -5.12
C PRO A 306 -21.95 -34.95 -6.51
N LEU A 307 -21.20 -34.06 -7.17
CA LEU A 307 -21.32 -33.76 -8.59
C LEU A 307 -20.87 -34.94 -9.45
#